data_AF-A0A285YWW9-F1
#
_entry.id   AF-A0A285YWW9-F1
#
_cell.length_a   1.000
_cell.length_b   1.000
_cell.length_c   1.000
_cell.angle_alpha   90.00
_cell.angle_beta   90.00
_cell.angle_gamma   90.00
#
_symmetry.space_group_name_H-M   'P 1'
#
loop_
_entity.id
_entity.type
_entity.pdbx_description
1 polymer ?
#
loop_
_entity_poly.entity_id
_entity_poly.type
_entity_poly.pdbx_seq_one_letter_code
_entity_poly.pdbx_strand_id
1 'polypeptide(L)'
;MDVKTGERRLVSIRRFVPQHRRGEYAELWTALHAAATVHGAHAWHFISAETPGVFLEFLEFGPESDVRSDPAVVEAIRMLHTEFGMPYPSPNTIEEWVEIAAPGSVVP
;
A
#
# COMPACT_ATOMS: atom_id res chain seq x y z
N MET A 1 21.15 8.66 -19.23
CA MET A 1 20.15 8.04 -18.35
C MET A 1 18.91 8.87 -18.50
N ASP A 2 17.88 8.35 -19.15
CA ASP A 2 16.58 9.00 -19.18
C ASP A 2 16.01 8.96 -17.76
N VAL A 3 15.81 10.13 -17.17
CA VAL A 3 15.01 10.27 -15.96
C VAL A 3 13.61 9.81 -16.35
N LYS A 4 13.16 8.68 -15.80
CA LYS A 4 11.78 8.24 -16.00
C LYS A 4 10.88 9.30 -15.36
N THR A 5 10.28 10.16 -16.19
CA THR A 5 9.31 11.16 -15.75
C THR A 5 8.01 10.44 -15.41
N GLY A 6 7.76 10.20 -14.13
CA GLY A 6 6.49 9.71 -13.64
C GLY A 6 6.21 10.21 -12.23
N GLU A 7 4.94 10.24 -11.86
CA GLU A 7 4.50 10.75 -10.56
C GLU A 7 4.75 9.72 -9.48
N ARG A 8 5.18 10.18 -8.29
CA ARG A 8 5.15 9.36 -7.09
C ARG A 8 3.70 9.12 -6.68
N ARG A 9 3.41 7.91 -6.24
CA ARG A 9 2.07 7.45 -5.87
C ARG A 9 2.10 6.88 -4.47
N LEU A 10 1.02 7.07 -3.74
CA LEU A 10 0.77 6.49 -2.43
C LEU A 10 -0.60 5.81 -2.47
N VAL A 11 -0.64 4.50 -2.25
CA VAL A 11 -1.88 3.76 -2.06
C VAL A 11 -2.08 3.58 -0.57
N SER A 12 -3.25 3.95 -0.06
CA SER A 12 -3.66 3.68 1.32
C SER A 12 -4.79 2.65 1.36
N ILE A 13 -4.67 1.66 2.25
CA ILE A 13 -5.72 0.65 2.44
C ILE A 13 -6.07 0.52 3.92
N ARG A 14 -7.34 0.71 4.26
CA ARG A 14 -7.89 0.43 5.59
C ARG A 14 -8.51 -0.96 5.62
N ARG A 15 -8.16 -1.77 6.61
CA ARG A 15 -8.71 -3.13 6.77
C ARG A 15 -9.22 -3.39 8.17
N PHE A 16 -10.25 -4.23 8.25
CA PHE A 16 -10.61 -4.89 9.50
C PHE A 16 -10.16 -6.34 9.46
N VAL A 17 -9.37 -6.74 10.46
CA VAL A 17 -8.82 -8.09 10.59
C VAL A 17 -9.29 -8.70 11.90
N PRO A 18 -10.14 -9.75 11.85
CA PRO A 18 -10.57 -10.48 13.03
C PRO A 18 -9.38 -10.99 13.84
N GLN A 19 -9.48 -10.96 15.19
CA GLN A 19 -8.36 -11.32 16.07
C GLN A 19 -7.76 -12.69 15.77
N HIS A 20 -8.61 -13.69 15.49
CA HIS A 20 -8.18 -15.06 15.20
C HIS A 20 -7.45 -15.22 13.85
N ARG A 21 -7.53 -14.22 12.96
CA ARG A 21 -6.88 -14.23 11.63
C ARG A 21 -5.69 -13.28 11.51
N ARG A 22 -5.26 -12.64 12.60
CA ARG A 22 -4.16 -11.66 12.59
C ARG A 22 -2.81 -12.28 12.17
N GLY A 23 -2.60 -13.56 12.45
CA GLY A 23 -1.40 -14.30 12.00
C GLY A 23 -1.36 -14.40 10.47
N GLU A 24 -2.42 -14.93 9.86
CA GLU A 24 -2.58 -15.01 8.40
C GLU A 24 -2.41 -13.64 7.73
N TYR A 25 -3.02 -12.60 8.32
CA TYR A 25 -2.88 -11.23 7.84
C TYR A 25 -1.43 -10.73 7.88
N ALA A 26 -0.72 -10.97 8.99
CA ALA A 26 0.68 -10.55 9.14
C ALA A 26 1.60 -11.25 8.14
N GLU A 27 1.34 -12.52 7.81
CA GLU A 27 2.08 -13.27 6.78
C GLU A 27 1.86 -12.68 5.39
N LEU A 28 0.60 -12.44 4.99
CA LEU A 28 0.29 -11.84 3.69
C LEU A 28 0.83 -10.41 3.57
N TRP A 29 0.74 -9.63 4.65
CA TRP A 29 1.32 -8.29 4.68
C TRP A 29 2.85 -8.33 4.54
N THR A 30 3.51 -9.27 5.23
CA THR A 30 4.97 -9.45 5.14
C THR A 30 5.39 -9.80 3.71
N ALA A 31 4.62 -10.63 3.01
CA ALA A 31 4.85 -10.95 1.61
C ALA A 31 4.76 -9.71 0.70
N LEU A 32 3.73 -8.88 0.88
CA LEU A 32 3.60 -7.61 0.15
C LEU A 32 4.76 -6.67 0.45
N HIS A 33 5.11 -6.48 1.73
CA HIS A 33 6.22 -5.62 2.13
C HIS A 33 7.54 -6.06 1.48
N ALA A 34 7.85 -7.36 1.52
CA ALA A 34 9.06 -7.90 0.89
C ALA A 34 9.05 -7.69 -0.62
N ALA A 35 7.95 -8.01 -1.31
CA ALA A 35 7.84 -7.83 -2.76
C ALA A 35 7.99 -6.36 -3.17
N ALA A 36 7.37 -5.43 -2.43
CA ALA A 36 7.46 -4.01 -2.72
C ALA A 36 8.89 -3.45 -2.49
N THR A 37 9.48 -3.75 -1.33
CA THR A 37 10.77 -3.16 -0.92
C THR A 37 11.96 -3.68 -1.72
N VAL A 38 11.87 -4.87 -2.33
CA VAL A 38 12.87 -5.38 -3.28
C VAL A 38 13.09 -4.43 -4.46
N HIS A 39 12.05 -3.68 -4.86
CA HIS A 39 12.11 -2.72 -5.96
C HIS A 39 12.32 -1.27 -5.48
N GLY A 40 12.65 -1.06 -4.20
CA GLY A 40 12.83 0.28 -3.64
C GLY A 40 11.52 1.05 -3.43
N ALA A 41 10.36 0.39 -3.51
CA ALA A 41 9.11 0.97 -3.03
C ALA A 41 9.09 0.93 -1.50
N HIS A 42 8.27 1.77 -0.88
CA HIS A 42 8.09 1.76 0.56
C HIS A 42 6.72 1.18 0.91
N ALA A 43 6.68 0.40 1.98
CA ALA A 43 5.44 -0.17 2.50
C ALA A 43 5.39 -0.02 4.01
N TRP A 44 4.26 0.47 4.53
CA TRP A 44 4.03 0.62 5.97
C TRP A 44 2.67 0.05 6.34
N HIS A 45 2.57 -0.46 7.57
CA HIS A 45 1.29 -0.75 8.17
C HIS A 45 1.21 -0.22 9.60
N PHE A 46 0.00 0.14 10.00
CA PHE A 46 -0.32 0.69 11.30
C PHE A 46 -1.54 -0.03 11.84
N ILE A 47 -1.63 -0.15 13.16
CA ILE A 47 -2.82 -0.65 13.86
C ILE A 47 -3.47 0.52 14.59
N SER A 48 -4.80 0.59 14.56
CA SER A 48 -5.54 1.59 15.33
C SER A 48 -5.37 1.36 16.83
N ALA A 49 -5.04 2.41 17.57
CA ALA A 49 -5.01 2.40 19.02
C ALA A 49 -6.42 2.38 19.64
N GLU A 50 -7.42 2.89 18.90
CA GLU A 50 -8.79 3.09 19.41
C GLU A 50 -9.76 1.98 18.97
N THR A 51 -9.50 1.36 17.81
CA THR A 51 -10.39 0.35 17.23
C THR A 51 -9.61 -0.95 16.97
N PRO A 52 -9.65 -1.92 17.91
CA PRO A 52 -8.92 -3.16 17.79
C PRO A 52 -9.23 -3.91 16.49
N GLY A 53 -8.18 -4.35 15.80
CA GLY A 53 -8.33 -5.07 14.53
C GLY A 53 -8.48 -4.18 13.31
N VAL A 54 -8.47 -2.85 13.46
CA VAL A 54 -8.35 -1.93 12.32
C VAL A 54 -6.88 -1.69 12.01
N PHE A 55 -6.53 -1.91 10.74
CA PHE A 55 -5.21 -1.67 10.20
C PHE A 55 -5.27 -0.62 9.08
N LEU A 56 -4.18 0.13 8.95
CA LEU A 56 -3.97 1.07 7.85
C LEU A 56 -2.65 0.73 7.17
N GLU A 57 -2.71 0.46 5.88
CA GLU A 57 -1.61 0.05 5.03
C GLU A 57 -1.27 1.19 4.08
N PHE A 58 0.01 1.36 3.77
CA PHE A 58 0.51 2.29 2.78
C PHE A 58 1.50 1.60 1.86
N LEU A 59 1.40 1.88 0.57
CA LEU A 59 2.37 1.48 -0.46
C LEU A 59 2.73 2.72 -1.29
N GLU A 60 3.98 3.17 -1.16
CA GLU A 60 4.52 4.32 -1.88
C GLU A 60 5.52 3.85 -2.93
N PHE A 61 5.39 4.37 -4.15
CA PHE A 61 6.29 4.07 -5.26
C PHE A 61 6.41 5.23 -6.24
N GLY A 62 7.51 5.27 -6.99
CA GLY A 62 7.75 6.25 -8.03
C GLY A 62 8.32 5.61 -9.29
N PRO A 63 8.81 6.38 -10.25
CA PRO A 63 9.27 5.86 -11.55
C PRO A 63 10.42 4.85 -11.45
N GLU A 64 11.26 5.00 -10.43
CA GLU A 64 12.40 4.11 -10.16
C GLU A 64 12.01 2.86 -9.36
N SER A 65 10.82 2.87 -8.75
CA SER A 65 10.30 1.81 -7.88
C SER A 65 8.89 1.35 -8.27
N ASP A 66 8.49 1.51 -9.54
CA ASP A 66 7.14 1.17 -9.99
C ASP A 66 6.89 -0.33 -9.89
N VAL A 67 6.05 -0.70 -8.93
CA VAL A 67 5.69 -2.08 -8.60
C VAL A 67 4.32 -2.51 -9.15
N ARG A 68 3.63 -1.64 -9.91
CA ARG A 68 2.24 -1.91 -10.35
C ARG A 68 2.10 -3.12 -11.27
N SER A 69 3.15 -3.41 -12.03
CA SER A 69 3.21 -4.54 -12.95
C SER A 69 4.03 -5.70 -12.41
N ASP A 70 4.57 -5.59 -11.19
CA ASP A 70 5.33 -6.67 -10.59
C ASP A 70 4.38 -7.82 -10.19
N PRO A 71 4.58 -9.04 -10.72
CA PRO A 71 3.65 -10.14 -10.45
C PRO A 71 3.54 -10.52 -8.97
N ALA A 72 4.64 -10.40 -8.21
CA ALA A 72 4.63 -10.76 -6.79
C ALA A 72 3.86 -9.71 -5.97
N VAL A 73 4.01 -8.43 -6.29
CA VAL A 73 3.24 -7.35 -5.66
C VAL A 73 1.75 -7.45 -6.02
N VAL A 74 1.41 -7.65 -7.30
CA VAL A 74 0.02 -7.83 -7.74
C VAL A 74 -0.63 -9.02 -7.03
N GLU A 75 0.06 -10.15 -6.96
CA GLU A 75 -0.45 -11.34 -6.29
C GLU A 75 -0.62 -11.14 -4.78
N ALA A 76 0.34 -10.50 -4.11
CA ALA A 76 0.24 -10.21 -2.68
C ALA A 76 -0.93 -9.26 -2.37
N ILE A 77 -1.13 -8.21 -3.18
CA ILE A 77 -2.29 -7.30 -3.07
C ILE A 77 -3.59 -8.08 -3.29
N ARG A 78 -3.64 -8.94 -4.32
CA ARG A 78 -4.81 -9.78 -4.63
C ARG A 78 -5.16 -10.67 -3.43
N MET A 79 -4.19 -11.36 -2.85
CA MET A 79 -4.40 -12.23 -1.69
C MET A 79 -4.90 -11.46 -0.47
N LEU A 80 -4.29 -10.32 -0.14
CA LEU A 80 -4.78 -9.45 0.94
C LEU A 80 -6.21 -8.98 0.69
N HIS A 81 -6.57 -8.66 -0.56
CA HIS A 81 -7.93 -8.24 -0.91
C HIS A 81 -8.93 -9.41 -0.89
N THR A 82 -8.55 -10.60 -1.34
CA THR A 82 -9.40 -11.79 -1.27
C THR A 82 -9.70 -12.16 0.19
N GLU A 83 -8.70 -12.15 1.05
CA GLU A 83 -8.84 -12.62 2.44
C GLU A 83 -9.38 -11.55 3.40
N PHE A 84 -9.02 -10.28 3.16
CA PHE A 84 -9.26 -9.16 4.08
C PHE A 84 -9.78 -7.91 3.37
N GLY A 85 -10.31 -8.02 2.15
CA GLY A 85 -10.87 -6.91 1.38
C GLY A 85 -12.30 -6.52 1.77
N MET A 86 -12.91 -7.24 2.73
CA MET A 86 -14.22 -6.87 3.27
C MET A 86 -14.14 -5.44 3.84
N PRO A 87 -14.99 -4.52 3.37
CA PRO A 87 -14.86 -3.13 3.74
C PRO A 87 -15.14 -2.92 5.23
N TYR A 88 -14.22 -2.23 5.91
CA TYR A 88 -14.61 -1.44 7.09
C TYR A 88 -15.76 -0.52 6.65
N PRO A 89 -16.79 -0.28 7.47
CA PRO A 89 -17.91 0.56 7.05
C PRO A 89 -17.40 1.92 6.55
N SER A 90 -18.11 2.45 5.55
CA SER A 90 -17.89 3.68 4.80
C SER A 90 -17.05 4.78 5.50
N PRO A 91 -16.20 5.53 4.76
CA PRO A 91 -16.03 5.49 3.31
C PRO A 91 -14.78 4.69 2.91
N ASN A 92 -14.90 3.94 1.81
CA ASN A 92 -13.86 3.28 1.01
C ASN A 92 -12.58 2.81 1.71
N THR A 93 -12.32 1.49 1.63
CA THR A 93 -11.10 0.90 2.19
C THR A 93 -9.85 1.19 1.37
N ILE A 94 -9.92 1.66 0.12
CA ILE A 94 -8.73 1.89 -0.72
C ILE A 94 -8.79 3.32 -1.27
N GLU A 95 -7.70 4.06 -1.13
CA GLU A 95 -7.49 5.37 -1.74
C GLU A 95 -6.13 5.39 -2.44
N GLU A 96 -6.03 6.08 -3.57
CA GLU A 96 -4.77 6.31 -4.27
C GLU A 96 -4.54 7.81 -4.38
N TRP A 97 -3.31 8.22 -4.06
CA TRP A 97 -2.85 9.59 -4.03
C TRP A 97 -1.68 9.73 -4.99
N VAL A 98 -1.62 10.86 -5.69
CA VAL A 98 -0.50 11.23 -6.57
C VAL A 98 0.20 12.45 -5.99
N GLU A 99 1.53 12.45 -6.00
CA GLU A 99 2.31 13.62 -5.62
C GLU A 99 2.03 14.76 -6.59
N ILE A 100 1.59 15.90 -6.06
CA ILE A 100 1.45 17.15 -6.83
C ILE A 100 2.61 18.08 -6.45
N ALA A 101 3.17 18.78 -7.44
CA ALA A 101 4.18 19.79 -7.18
C ALA A 101 3.64 20.84 -6.20
N ALA A 102 4.43 21.19 -5.18
CA ALA A 102 4.06 22.25 -4.26
C ALA A 102 3.84 23.55 -5.06
N PRO A 103 2.78 24.33 -4.76
CA PRO A 103 2.53 25.58 -5.46
C PRO A 103 3.76 26.50 -5.34
N GLY A 104 4.34 26.87 -6.48
CA GLY A 104 5.53 27.73 -6.57
C GLY A 104 6.87 26.98 -6.74
N SER A 105 6.88 25.64 -6.73
CA SER A 105 8.09 24.88 -7.07
C SER A 105 8.18 24.70 -8.58
N VAL A 106 8.91 25.59 -9.24
CA VAL A 106 9.43 25.32 -10.59
C VAL A 106 10.57 24.33 -10.40
N VAL A 107 10.36 23.08 -10.82
CA VAL A 107 11.43 22.09 -10.90
C VAL A 107 12.48 22.63 -11.88
N PRO A 108 13.75 22.84 -11.47
CA PRO A 108 14.80 23.23 -12.39
C PRO A 108 15.15 22.12 -13.39
#